data_AF-A0A060SIY5-F1
#
_entry.id   AF-A0A060SIY5-F1
#
_cell.length_a   1.000
_cell.length_b   1.000
_cell.length_c   1.000
_cell.angle_alpha   90.00
_cell.angle_beta   90.00
_cell.angle_gamma   90.00
#
_symmetry.space_group_name_H-M   'P 1'
#
loop_
_entity.id
_entity.type
_entity.pdbx_description
1 polymer ?
#
loop_
_entity_poly.entity_id
_entity_poly.type
_entity_poly.pdbx_seq_one_letter_code
_entity_poly.pdbx_strand_id
1 'polypeptide(L)'
;MRLAHGTTMLPTFMPVATQAAIKGLTPQQVEALGINLILNNTYHLNLRPGIQVLKEAGGAHKFQGWSHNLLTDSGGFQLVSLSKFTKITEEGALFASPFDGKPTMLTPEESISIQHAIGADIIMQLDDVVSSLTVGPRVEEAMWRTIRWLDRCIEFHQKSGRDDTQNLFAIVQGGLNPDLRDKCLDEMIARRDRVAGYAIGGLSGGEEKGLSNVQTSYLKIVHDILWVLDLQKVYPVSRRFAAI
;
A
#
# COMPACT_ATOMS: atom_id res chain seq x y z
N MET A 1 -5.57 13.99 9.54
CA MET A 1 -5.10 14.01 8.13
C MET A 1 -6.26 14.42 7.24
N ARG A 2 -6.08 15.45 6.40
CA ARG A 2 -7.10 15.90 5.44
C ARG A 2 -6.83 15.26 4.07
N LEU A 3 -7.86 14.64 3.51
CA LEU A 3 -7.88 13.96 2.22
C LEU A 3 -9.04 14.51 1.37
N ALA A 4 -9.21 14.03 0.13
CA ALA A 4 -10.20 14.58 -0.80
C ALA A 4 -11.65 14.34 -0.31
N HIS A 5 -11.94 13.18 0.28
CA HIS A 5 -13.27 12.82 0.78
C HIS A 5 -13.47 13.05 2.28
N GLY A 6 -12.59 13.81 2.94
CA GLY A 6 -12.80 14.26 4.32
C GLY A 6 -11.57 14.23 5.21
N THR A 7 -11.78 14.49 6.50
CA THR A 7 -10.71 14.46 7.50
C THR A 7 -10.76 13.14 8.25
N THR A 8 -9.62 12.44 8.26
CA THR A 8 -9.41 11.24 9.08
C THR A 8 -8.61 11.60 10.34
N MET A 9 -9.14 11.21 11.50
CA MET A 9 -8.44 11.35 12.77
C MET A 9 -7.38 10.26 12.88
N LEU A 10 -6.21 10.59 13.39
CA LEU A 10 -5.11 9.63 13.55
C LEU A 10 -4.75 9.50 15.04
N PRO A 11 -4.45 8.29 15.55
CA PRO A 11 -4.44 7.02 14.83
C PRO A 11 -5.86 6.55 14.44
N THR A 12 -5.97 5.81 13.33
CA THR A 12 -7.24 5.17 12.91
C THR A 12 -7.00 3.72 12.57
N PHE A 13 -8.04 2.91 12.79
CA PHE A 13 -8.13 1.57 12.20
C PHE A 13 -8.85 1.68 10.84
N MET A 14 -8.45 0.84 9.88
CA MET A 14 -9.04 0.79 8.54
C MET A 14 -9.65 -0.59 8.30
N PRO A 15 -10.99 -0.74 8.33
CA PRO A 15 -11.62 -1.98 7.92
C PRO A 15 -11.34 -2.28 6.45
N VAL A 16 -11.15 -3.57 6.15
CA VAL A 16 -10.85 -4.04 4.80
C VAL A 16 -12.14 -4.35 4.04
N ALA A 17 -12.39 -3.58 2.99
CA ALA A 17 -13.46 -3.76 2.02
C ALA A 17 -12.90 -4.45 0.77
N THR A 18 -12.70 -5.78 0.85
CA THR A 18 -11.94 -6.57 -0.14
C THR A 18 -12.43 -6.40 -1.59
N GLN A 19 -13.74 -6.36 -1.81
CA GLN A 19 -14.37 -6.23 -3.13
C GLN A 19 -15.35 -5.05 -3.15
N ALA A 20 -14.89 -3.88 -2.69
CA ALA A 20 -15.76 -2.71 -2.52
C ALA A 20 -16.95 -2.99 -1.58
N ALA A 21 -16.73 -3.86 -0.59
CA ALA A 21 -17.72 -4.18 0.43
C ALA A 21 -17.03 -4.69 1.70
N ILE A 22 -17.48 -4.20 2.85
CA ILE A 22 -17.12 -4.75 4.16
C ILE A 22 -18.09 -5.91 4.42
N LYS A 23 -17.55 -7.11 4.63
CA LYS A 23 -18.38 -8.31 4.78
C LYS A 23 -19.29 -8.18 6.00
N GLY A 24 -20.60 -8.21 5.75
CA GLY A 24 -21.63 -8.19 6.79
C GLY A 24 -22.05 -6.80 7.28
N LEU A 25 -21.51 -5.71 6.71
CA LEU A 25 -21.88 -4.33 7.09
C LEU A 25 -22.16 -3.46 5.87
N THR A 26 -23.17 -2.60 5.96
CA THR A 26 -23.41 -1.55 4.97
C THR A 26 -22.49 -0.34 5.20
N PRO A 27 -22.26 0.51 4.18
CA PRO A 27 -21.52 1.77 4.34
C PRO A 27 -22.02 2.62 5.53
N GLN A 28 -23.34 2.73 5.69
CA GLN A 28 -23.94 3.54 6.76
C GLN A 28 -23.68 2.95 8.15
N GLN A 29 -23.65 1.62 8.28
CA GLN A 29 -23.30 0.98 9.55
C GLN A 29 -21.84 1.22 9.91
N VAL A 30 -20.94 1.19 8.92
CA VAL A 30 -19.50 1.45 9.12
C VAL A 30 -19.27 2.91 9.51
N GLU A 31 -19.95 3.84 8.85
CA GLU A 31 -19.93 5.26 9.21
C GLU A 31 -20.47 5.52 10.62
N ALA A 32 -21.57 4.86 11.02
CA ALA A 32 -22.14 4.99 12.35
C ALA A 32 -21.20 4.51 13.47
N LEU A 33 -20.21 3.66 13.15
CA LEU A 33 -19.14 3.26 14.07
C LEU A 33 -18.02 4.31 14.19
N GLY A 34 -18.15 5.46 13.51
CA GLY A 34 -17.16 6.54 13.50
C GLY A 34 -15.97 6.29 12.58
N ILE A 35 -16.06 5.31 11.68
CA ILE A 35 -15.01 5.00 10.71
C ILE A 35 -15.17 5.93 9.50
N ASN A 36 -14.09 6.58 9.09
CA ASN A 36 -14.06 7.49 7.94
C ASN A 36 -12.92 7.19 6.96
N LEU A 37 -12.23 6.06 7.12
CA LEU A 37 -11.21 5.56 6.21
C LEU A 37 -11.32 4.04 6.15
N ILE A 38 -11.44 3.50 4.94
CA ILE A 38 -11.46 2.06 4.66
C ILE A 38 -10.34 1.69 3.68
N LEU A 39 -10.03 0.40 3.60
CA LEU A 39 -9.09 -0.14 2.61
C LEU A 39 -9.84 -0.94 1.55
N ASN A 40 -9.67 -0.61 0.26
CA ASN A 40 -10.03 -1.52 -0.83
C ASN A 40 -8.78 -2.24 -1.36
N ASN A 41 -8.95 -3.51 -1.76
CA ASN A 41 -7.86 -4.26 -2.38
C ASN A 41 -7.85 -4.01 -3.90
N THR A 42 -6.77 -3.42 -4.38
CA THR A 42 -6.51 -3.14 -5.79
C THR A 42 -6.61 -4.39 -6.64
N TYR A 43 -5.98 -5.48 -6.20
CA TYR A 43 -6.00 -6.75 -6.92
C TYR A 43 -7.43 -7.25 -7.14
N HIS A 44 -8.24 -7.29 -6.08
CA HIS A 44 -9.60 -7.82 -6.15
C HIS A 44 -10.51 -6.93 -7.00
N LEU A 45 -10.41 -5.61 -6.87
CA LEU A 45 -11.20 -4.67 -7.65
C LEU A 45 -10.85 -4.68 -9.14
N ASN A 46 -9.55 -4.81 -9.46
CA ASN A 46 -9.07 -4.96 -10.83
C ASN A 46 -9.60 -6.24 -11.49
N LEU A 47 -9.79 -7.29 -10.70
CA LEU A 47 -10.31 -8.56 -11.18
C LEU A 47 -11.85 -8.58 -11.27
N ARG A 48 -12.53 -8.18 -10.20
CA ARG A 48 -13.99 -8.12 -10.09
C ARG A 48 -14.39 -6.96 -9.16
N PRO A 49 -15.15 -5.98 -9.66
CA PRO A 49 -15.90 -5.98 -10.92
C PRO A 49 -15.04 -5.73 -12.18
N GLY A 50 -13.79 -5.30 -12.01
CA GLY A 50 -12.92 -4.88 -13.10
C GLY A 50 -12.89 -3.37 -13.29
N ILE A 51 -11.78 -2.87 -13.81
CA ILE A 51 -11.52 -1.43 -13.89
C ILE A 51 -12.48 -0.71 -14.83
N GLN A 52 -12.91 -1.35 -15.92
CA GLN A 52 -13.86 -0.75 -16.84
C GLN A 52 -15.21 -0.47 -16.16
N VAL A 53 -15.70 -1.43 -15.36
CA VAL A 53 -16.94 -1.27 -14.59
C VAL A 53 -16.79 -0.18 -13.53
N LEU A 54 -15.65 -0.10 -12.85
CA LEU A 54 -15.39 0.96 -11.88
C LEU A 54 -15.35 2.34 -12.52
N LYS A 55 -14.74 2.47 -13.71
CA LYS A 55 -14.72 3.72 -14.47
C LYS A 55 -16.15 4.14 -14.86
N GLU A 56 -16.96 3.21 -15.35
CA GLU A 56 -18.36 3.46 -15.72
C GLU A 56 -19.24 3.82 -14.52
N ALA A 57 -19.01 3.20 -13.36
CA ALA A 57 -19.65 3.56 -12.11
C ALA A 57 -19.19 4.91 -11.53
N GLY A 58 -18.11 5.48 -12.07
CA GLY A 58 -17.51 6.73 -11.60
C GLY A 58 -16.64 6.59 -10.35
N GLY A 59 -15.94 5.46 -10.21
CA GLY A 59 -15.01 5.15 -9.12
C GLY A 59 -15.60 4.25 -8.05
N ALA A 60 -14.73 3.71 -7.17
CA ALA A 60 -15.14 2.79 -6.12
C ALA A 60 -16.02 3.44 -5.05
N HIS A 61 -15.85 4.73 -4.77
CA HIS A 61 -16.72 5.49 -3.88
C HIS A 61 -18.20 5.38 -4.28
N LYS A 62 -18.51 5.69 -5.54
CA LYS A 62 -19.88 5.59 -6.08
C LYS A 62 -20.34 4.13 -6.18
N PHE A 63 -19.46 3.25 -6.65
CA PHE A 63 -19.78 1.83 -6.81
C PHE A 63 -20.18 1.17 -5.47
N GLN A 64 -19.49 1.50 -4.38
CA GLN A 64 -19.75 0.92 -3.06
C GLN A 64 -20.66 1.76 -2.16
N GLY A 65 -21.06 2.96 -2.60
CA GLY A 65 -21.84 3.90 -1.79
C GLY A 65 -21.08 4.44 -0.57
N TRP A 66 -19.75 4.57 -0.66
CA TRP A 66 -18.89 5.09 0.40
C TRP A 66 -18.43 6.51 0.08
N SER A 67 -18.88 7.49 0.87
CA SER A 67 -18.60 8.91 0.67
C SER A 67 -17.41 9.45 1.47
N HIS A 68 -16.74 8.60 2.25
CA HIS A 68 -15.58 8.97 3.06
C HIS A 68 -14.29 8.48 2.43
N ASN A 69 -13.17 8.67 3.12
CA ASN A 69 -11.86 8.39 2.56
C ASN A 69 -11.64 6.90 2.27
N LEU A 70 -10.88 6.64 1.21
CA LEU A 70 -10.51 5.32 0.74
C LEU A 70 -9.00 5.22 0.55
N LEU A 71 -8.40 4.18 1.12
CA LEU A 71 -7.05 3.73 0.80
C LEU A 71 -7.13 2.52 -0.11
N THR A 72 -6.24 2.45 -1.09
CA THR A 72 -5.96 1.22 -1.84
C THR A 72 -4.56 0.72 -1.56
N ASP A 73 -4.40 -0.58 -1.41
CA ASP A 73 -3.08 -1.19 -1.48
C ASP A 73 -2.56 -1.21 -2.93
N SER A 74 -1.31 -1.60 -3.12
CA SER A 74 -0.68 -1.63 -4.45
C SER A 74 -1.10 -2.83 -5.30
N GLY A 75 -1.72 -3.84 -4.68
CA GLY A 75 -2.04 -5.14 -5.27
C GLY A 75 -0.87 -6.12 -5.35
N GLY A 76 0.37 -5.70 -5.07
CA GLY A 76 1.55 -6.57 -5.15
C GLY A 76 1.53 -7.73 -4.15
N PHE A 77 1.05 -7.49 -2.93
CA PHE A 77 1.03 -8.49 -1.86
C PHE A 77 0.12 -9.69 -2.16
N GLN A 78 -1.07 -9.45 -2.71
CA GLN A 78 -2.01 -10.51 -3.08
C GLN A 78 -1.49 -11.31 -4.29
N LEU A 79 -0.75 -10.68 -5.20
CA LEU A 79 -0.11 -11.37 -6.31
C LEU A 79 0.96 -12.36 -5.85
N VAL A 80 1.75 -12.00 -4.84
CA VAL A 80 2.79 -12.89 -4.30
C VAL A 80 2.20 -13.99 -3.40
N SER A 81 1.14 -13.70 -2.65
CA SER A 81 0.54 -14.68 -1.72
C SER A 81 -0.42 -15.68 -2.39
N LEU A 82 -1.08 -15.32 -3.50
CA LEU A 82 -2.06 -16.18 -4.16
C LEU A 82 -1.50 -16.98 -5.35
N SER A 83 -0.39 -16.56 -5.93
CA SER A 83 0.19 -17.20 -7.12
C SER A 83 1.50 -17.91 -6.77
N LYS A 84 1.48 -19.26 -6.84
CA LYS A 84 2.70 -20.09 -6.77
C LYS A 84 3.69 -19.81 -7.91
N PHE A 85 3.32 -18.98 -8.88
CA PHE A 85 4.04 -18.70 -10.11
C PHE A 85 4.25 -17.19 -10.32
N THR A 86 4.56 -16.46 -9.25
CA THR A 86 4.95 -15.04 -9.37
C THR A 86 6.45 -14.93 -9.60
N LYS A 87 6.84 -14.33 -10.72
CA LYS A 87 8.22 -13.97 -11.03
C LYS A 87 8.37 -12.45 -10.93
N ILE A 88 9.19 -12.01 -9.99
CA ILE A 88 9.55 -10.60 -9.86
C ILE A 88 10.71 -10.29 -10.80
N THR A 89 10.59 -9.23 -11.58
CA THR A 89 11.65 -8.68 -12.43
C THR A 89 11.83 -7.20 -12.12
N GLU A 90 12.75 -6.50 -12.78
CA GLU A 90 12.83 -5.04 -12.64
C GLU A 90 11.61 -4.32 -13.24
N GLU A 91 10.97 -4.92 -14.25
CA GLU A 91 9.81 -4.35 -14.92
C GLU A 91 8.57 -4.35 -14.02
N GLY A 92 8.35 -5.42 -13.27
CA GLY A 92 7.17 -5.62 -12.43
C GLY A 92 7.06 -7.03 -11.86
N ALA A 93 5.86 -7.36 -11.38
CA ALA A 93 5.50 -8.70 -10.96
C ALA A 93 4.75 -9.43 -12.09
N LEU A 94 5.35 -10.48 -12.64
CA LEU A 94 4.72 -11.36 -13.61
C LEU A 94 4.02 -12.51 -12.89
N PHE A 95 2.73 -12.70 -13.12
CA PHE A 95 1.93 -13.75 -12.49
C PHE A 95 0.94 -14.35 -13.48
N ALA A 96 0.39 -15.52 -13.16
CA ALA A 96 -0.70 -16.11 -13.92
C ALA A 96 -2.04 -15.52 -13.46
N SER A 97 -2.83 -14.99 -14.40
CA SER A 97 -4.19 -14.54 -14.15
C SER A 97 -5.01 -15.69 -13.53
N PRO A 98 -5.73 -15.45 -12.42
CA PRO A 98 -6.52 -16.49 -11.76
C PRO A 98 -7.75 -16.92 -12.58
N PHE A 99 -8.11 -16.19 -13.64
CA PHE A 99 -9.29 -16.47 -14.46
C PHE A 99 -9.02 -17.37 -15.66
N ASP A 100 -7.96 -17.05 -16.40
CA ASP A 100 -7.62 -17.72 -17.67
C ASP A 100 -6.19 -18.28 -17.68
N GLY A 101 -5.45 -18.14 -16.57
CA GLY A 101 -4.09 -18.64 -16.43
C GLY A 101 -3.06 -17.88 -17.26
N LYS A 102 -3.44 -16.81 -17.97
CA LYS A 102 -2.51 -16.10 -18.84
C LYS A 102 -1.47 -15.31 -18.04
N PRO A 103 -0.21 -15.26 -18.50
CA PRO A 103 0.80 -14.40 -17.92
C PRO A 103 0.35 -12.93 -17.99
N THR A 104 0.35 -12.27 -16.84
CA THR A 104 -0.03 -10.86 -16.66
C THR A 104 1.07 -10.17 -15.88
N MET A 105 1.51 -9.00 -16.36
CA MET A 105 2.53 -8.18 -15.71
C MET A 105 1.85 -7.04 -14.94
N LEU A 106 2.10 -6.94 -13.63
CA LEU A 106 1.79 -5.74 -12.86
C LEU A 106 3.07 -4.92 -12.70
N THR A 107 3.15 -3.80 -13.42
CA THR A 107 4.23 -2.83 -13.26
C THR A 107 3.85 -1.75 -12.23
N PRO A 108 4.83 -0.99 -11.71
CA PRO A 108 4.58 0.21 -10.91
C PRO A 108 3.55 1.18 -11.54
N GLU A 109 3.66 1.44 -12.84
CA GLU A 109 2.75 2.32 -13.57
C GLU A 109 1.34 1.74 -13.67
N GLU A 110 1.22 0.44 -13.95
CA GLU A 110 -0.08 -0.22 -14.05
C GLU A 110 -0.79 -0.27 -12.69
N SER A 111 -0.04 -0.54 -11.60
CA SER A 111 -0.58 -0.47 -10.24
C SER A 111 -1.13 0.92 -9.91
N ILE A 112 -0.41 1.99 -10.25
CA ILE A 112 -0.87 3.36 -10.02
C ILE A 112 -2.08 3.71 -10.93
N SER A 113 -2.05 3.30 -12.20
CA SER A 113 -3.16 3.48 -13.15
C SER A 113 -4.45 2.83 -12.65
N ILE A 114 -4.37 1.62 -12.10
CA ILE A 114 -5.50 0.92 -11.49
C ILE A 114 -6.04 1.71 -10.30
N GLN A 115 -5.17 2.15 -9.40
CA GLN A 115 -5.57 2.92 -8.22
C GLN A 115 -6.17 4.30 -8.58
N HIS A 116 -5.72 4.92 -9.68
CA HIS A 116 -6.34 6.12 -10.24
C HIS A 116 -7.77 5.85 -10.72
N ALA A 117 -8.01 4.70 -11.34
CA ALA A 117 -9.33 4.32 -11.82
C ALA A 117 -10.28 3.91 -10.68
N ILE A 118 -9.75 3.29 -9.61
CA ILE A 118 -10.49 3.05 -8.37
C ILE A 118 -10.90 4.40 -7.74
N GLY A 119 -10.04 5.41 -7.84
CA GLY A 119 -10.28 6.76 -7.33
C GLY A 119 -10.05 6.89 -5.82
N ALA A 120 -9.08 6.16 -5.29
CA ALA A 120 -8.74 6.18 -3.86
C ALA A 120 -8.05 7.48 -3.43
N ASP A 121 -8.32 7.95 -2.22
CA ASP A 121 -7.68 9.13 -1.60
C ASP A 121 -6.23 8.91 -1.22
N ILE A 122 -5.88 7.68 -0.85
CA ILE A 122 -4.52 7.23 -0.58
C ILE A 122 -4.21 6.07 -1.50
N ILE A 123 -3.13 6.21 -2.26
CA ILE A 123 -2.62 5.17 -3.15
C ILE A 123 -1.25 4.73 -2.66
N MET A 124 -0.96 3.45 -2.79
CA MET A 124 0.28 2.85 -2.31
C MET A 124 1.18 2.51 -3.49
N GLN A 125 2.48 2.79 -3.37
CA GLN A 125 3.45 2.36 -4.37
C GLN A 125 3.42 0.83 -4.53
N LEU A 126 3.73 0.33 -5.72
CA LEU A 126 4.08 -1.08 -5.86
C LEU A 126 5.45 -1.35 -5.25
N ASP A 127 5.57 -2.43 -4.47
CA ASP A 127 6.78 -2.84 -3.79
C ASP A 127 7.11 -4.32 -4.05
N ASP A 128 8.38 -4.68 -3.86
CA ASP A 128 8.83 -6.06 -3.96
C ASP A 128 8.76 -6.72 -2.58
N VAL A 129 7.64 -7.38 -2.32
CA VAL A 129 7.38 -7.98 -1.01
C VAL A 129 8.12 -9.31 -0.84
N VAL A 130 8.88 -9.40 0.25
CA VAL A 130 9.48 -10.65 0.74
C VAL A 130 8.82 -11.08 2.05
N SER A 131 8.72 -12.39 2.28
CA SER A 131 8.29 -12.93 3.58
C SER A 131 9.22 -12.44 4.70
N SER A 132 8.67 -12.18 5.89
CA SER A 132 9.44 -11.82 7.08
C SER A 132 10.43 -12.92 7.50
N LEU A 133 10.20 -14.16 7.05
CA LEU A 133 11.09 -15.31 7.28
C LEU A 133 12.23 -15.41 6.26
N THR A 134 12.17 -14.64 5.15
CA THR A 134 13.23 -14.62 4.15
C THR A 134 14.47 -13.96 4.73
N VAL A 135 15.62 -14.62 4.58
CA VAL A 135 16.92 -14.11 4.99
C VAL A 135 17.90 -14.07 3.81
N GLY A 136 18.97 -13.30 3.94
CA GLY A 136 20.05 -13.23 2.95
C GLY A 136 19.83 -12.20 1.83
N PRO A 137 20.59 -12.30 0.72
CA PRO A 137 20.69 -11.25 -0.30
C PRO A 137 19.36 -10.85 -0.95
N ARG A 138 18.37 -11.76 -0.96
CA ARG A 138 17.04 -11.51 -1.54
C ARG A 138 16.31 -10.35 -0.87
N VAL A 139 16.50 -10.15 0.44
CA VAL A 139 15.86 -9.06 1.20
C VAL A 139 16.40 -7.70 0.77
N GLU A 140 17.73 -7.60 0.64
CA GLU A 140 18.39 -6.37 0.17
C GLU A 140 18.03 -6.08 -1.30
N GLU A 141 18.01 -7.10 -2.15
CA GLU A 141 17.55 -6.94 -3.54
C GLU A 141 16.11 -6.41 -3.62
N ALA A 142 15.21 -6.93 -2.79
CA ALA A 142 13.82 -6.50 -2.73
C ALA A 142 13.69 -5.04 -2.31
N MET A 143 14.45 -4.66 -1.28
CA MET A 143 14.49 -3.31 -0.76
C MET A 143 14.96 -2.33 -1.85
N TRP A 144 16.08 -2.63 -2.52
CA TRP A 144 16.59 -1.77 -3.60
C TRP A 144 15.64 -1.69 -4.80
N ARG A 145 14.98 -2.80 -5.17
CA ARG A 145 13.94 -2.80 -6.22
C ARG A 145 12.75 -1.94 -5.82
N THR A 146 12.30 -2.04 -4.56
CA THR A 146 11.20 -1.23 -4.01
C THR A 146 11.51 0.27 -4.09
N ILE A 147 12.74 0.68 -3.81
CA ILE A 147 13.18 2.08 -3.95
C ILE A 147 13.10 2.54 -5.42
N ARG A 148 13.60 1.74 -6.37
CA ARG A 148 13.53 2.08 -7.80
C ARG A 148 12.09 2.09 -8.33
N TRP A 149 11.24 1.22 -7.81
CA TRP A 149 9.82 1.19 -8.17
C TRP A 149 9.05 2.38 -7.62
N LEU A 150 9.42 2.92 -6.45
CA LEU A 150 8.86 4.18 -5.97
C LEU A 150 9.10 5.31 -6.98
N ASP A 151 10.32 5.44 -7.52
CA ASP A 151 10.61 6.50 -8.50
C ASP A 151 9.68 6.43 -9.71
N ARG A 152 9.43 5.21 -10.21
CA ARG A 152 8.47 4.96 -11.30
C ARG A 152 7.04 5.32 -10.92
N CYS A 153 6.59 4.93 -9.72
CA CYS A 153 5.28 5.30 -9.21
C CYS A 153 5.10 6.83 -9.11
N ILE A 154 6.10 7.53 -8.56
CA ILE A 154 6.08 8.99 -8.42
C ILE A 154 5.98 9.64 -9.80
N GLU A 155 6.85 9.27 -10.73
CA GLU A 155 6.87 9.87 -12.06
C GLU A 155 5.56 9.68 -12.81
N PHE A 156 4.99 8.48 -12.74
CA PHE A 156 3.71 8.19 -13.38
C PHE A 156 2.56 8.97 -12.72
N HIS A 157 2.54 9.04 -11.39
CA HIS A 157 1.51 9.76 -10.65
C HIS A 157 1.55 11.27 -10.92
N GLN A 158 2.73 11.89 -10.86
CA GLN A 158 2.89 13.33 -11.11
C GLN A 158 2.47 13.72 -12.53
N LYS A 159 2.76 12.86 -13.52
CA LYS A 159 2.33 13.07 -14.92
C LYS A 159 0.82 12.98 -15.09
N SER A 160 0.09 12.33 -14.19
CA SER A 160 -1.37 12.21 -14.28
C SER A 160 -2.12 13.45 -13.81
N GLY A 161 -1.45 14.36 -13.07
CA GLY A 161 -2.04 15.57 -12.52
C GLY A 161 -3.07 15.31 -11.41
N ARG A 162 -2.95 14.18 -10.71
CA ARG A 162 -3.88 13.75 -9.64
C ARG A 162 -3.31 13.93 -8.23
N ASP A 163 -2.16 14.58 -8.10
CA ASP A 163 -1.45 14.77 -6.82
C ASP A 163 -2.27 15.57 -5.79
N ASP A 164 -3.27 16.32 -6.25
CA ASP A 164 -4.19 17.11 -5.41
C ASP A 164 -5.35 16.28 -4.83
N THR A 165 -5.65 15.13 -5.42
CA THR A 165 -6.83 14.31 -5.14
C THR A 165 -6.49 12.91 -4.64
N GLN A 166 -5.32 12.38 -5.01
CA GLN A 166 -4.84 11.06 -4.59
C GLN A 166 -3.45 11.19 -4.00
N ASN A 167 -3.27 10.72 -2.77
CA ASN A 167 -2.03 10.87 -2.01
C ASN A 167 -1.17 9.61 -2.14
N LEU A 168 -0.04 9.68 -2.83
CA LEU A 168 0.90 8.56 -2.96
C LEU A 168 1.70 8.33 -1.68
N PHE A 169 1.67 7.11 -1.16
CA PHE A 169 2.42 6.68 0.02
C PHE A 169 3.55 5.73 -0.39
N ALA A 170 4.74 5.99 0.17
CA ALA A 170 5.91 5.13 0.00
C ALA A 170 5.88 3.96 0.99
N ILE A 171 6.43 2.80 0.63
CA ILE A 171 6.49 1.62 1.49
C ILE A 171 7.94 1.33 1.85
N VAL A 172 8.26 1.43 3.14
CA VAL A 172 9.55 1.04 3.71
C VAL A 172 9.61 -0.49 3.80
N GLN A 173 10.62 -1.08 3.16
CA GLN A 173 10.94 -2.51 3.18
C GLN A 173 12.28 -2.75 3.89
N GLY A 174 12.73 -4.01 3.93
CA GLY A 174 13.97 -4.41 4.62
C GLY A 174 13.85 -5.66 5.49
N GLY A 175 12.69 -6.32 5.48
CA GLY A 175 12.43 -7.51 6.30
C GLY A 175 12.58 -7.21 7.80
N LEU A 176 13.25 -8.11 8.52
CA LEU A 176 13.58 -7.96 9.94
C LEU A 176 14.99 -7.39 10.18
N ASN A 177 15.69 -6.89 9.15
CA ASN A 177 17.03 -6.33 9.26
C ASN A 177 16.96 -4.81 9.49
N PRO A 178 17.36 -4.30 10.67
CA PRO A 178 17.32 -2.86 10.97
C PRO A 178 18.17 -2.02 10.02
N ASP A 179 19.37 -2.46 9.65
CA ASP A 179 20.25 -1.70 8.75
C ASP A 179 19.63 -1.53 7.36
N LEU A 180 18.91 -2.54 6.87
CA LEU A 180 18.17 -2.44 5.62
C LEU A 180 16.94 -1.54 5.76
N ARG A 181 16.25 -1.58 6.91
CA ARG A 181 15.12 -0.68 7.19
C ARG A 181 15.58 0.78 7.19
N ASP A 182 16.70 1.09 7.84
CA ASP A 182 17.27 2.43 7.92
C ASP A 182 17.68 2.93 6.54
N LYS A 183 18.41 2.12 5.76
CA LYS A 183 18.75 2.45 4.36
C LYS A 183 17.51 2.72 3.51
N CYS A 184 16.51 1.87 3.62
CA CYS A 184 15.27 2.04 2.87
C CYS A 184 14.57 3.33 3.29
N LEU A 185 14.45 3.58 4.59
CA LEU A 185 13.83 4.78 5.14
C LEU A 185 14.53 6.05 4.65
N ASP A 186 15.87 6.10 4.71
CA ASP A 186 16.66 7.25 4.23
C ASP A 186 16.38 7.54 2.75
N GLU A 187 16.31 6.50 1.91
CA GLU A 187 15.96 6.62 0.49
C GLU A 187 14.51 7.10 0.28
N MET A 188 13.55 6.64 1.10
CA MET A 188 12.17 7.13 1.04
C MET A 188 12.06 8.60 1.52
N ILE A 189 12.83 9.00 2.54
CA ILE A 189 12.88 10.38 3.05
C ILE A 189 13.52 11.32 2.03
N ALA A 190 14.52 10.87 1.27
CA ALA A 190 15.11 11.65 0.18
C ALA A 190 14.07 12.06 -0.88
N ARG A 191 12.92 11.36 -0.95
CA ARG A 191 11.79 11.62 -1.85
C ARG A 191 10.59 12.28 -1.18
N ARG A 192 10.72 12.75 0.06
CA ARG A 192 9.63 13.29 0.89
C ARG A 192 8.77 14.36 0.21
N ASP A 193 9.37 15.23 -0.60
CA ASP A 193 8.66 16.34 -1.25
C ASP A 193 7.77 15.85 -2.42
N ARG A 194 7.83 14.55 -2.73
CA ARG A 194 7.12 13.90 -3.84
C ARG A 194 6.17 12.79 -3.37
N VAL A 195 6.05 12.55 -2.07
CA VAL A 195 5.13 11.56 -1.46
C VAL A 195 4.37 12.19 -0.30
N ALA A 196 3.18 11.66 -0.01
CA ALA A 196 2.27 12.23 0.98
C ALA A 196 2.32 11.52 2.35
N GLY A 197 2.99 10.38 2.42
CA GLY A 197 3.11 9.58 3.64
C GLY A 197 3.95 8.33 3.45
N TYR A 198 4.15 7.62 4.55
CA TYR A 198 4.98 6.42 4.60
C TYR A 198 4.21 5.27 5.22
N ALA A 199 4.46 4.08 4.67
CA ALA A 199 3.97 2.82 5.18
C ALA A 199 5.12 1.89 5.53
N ILE A 200 4.87 0.99 6.46
CA ILE A 200 5.86 -0.01 6.89
C ILE A 200 5.36 -1.37 6.38
N GLY A 201 6.00 -1.88 5.33
CA GLY A 201 5.61 -3.14 4.69
C GLY A 201 6.40 -4.35 5.20
N GLY A 202 5.98 -5.56 4.80
CA GLY A 202 6.74 -6.80 5.01
C GLY A 202 6.69 -7.35 6.44
N LEU A 203 5.70 -6.94 7.23
CA LEU A 203 5.59 -7.29 8.66
C LEU A 203 4.38 -8.18 9.00
N SER A 204 3.52 -8.51 8.03
CA SER A 204 2.25 -9.25 8.23
C SER A 204 2.18 -10.58 7.46
N GLY A 205 3.30 -11.06 6.90
CA GLY A 205 3.33 -12.07 5.84
C GLY A 205 3.59 -13.56 6.21
N GLY A 206 3.39 -14.00 7.45
CA GLY A 206 3.57 -15.44 7.78
C GLY A 206 3.81 -15.83 9.23
N GLU A 207 3.39 -15.02 10.20
CA GLU A 207 3.65 -15.33 11.61
C GLU A 207 2.68 -16.40 12.12
N GLU A 208 3.17 -17.61 12.35
CA GLU A 208 2.58 -18.45 13.38
C GLU A 208 2.73 -17.72 14.73
N LYS A 209 1.63 -17.65 15.50
CA LYS A 209 1.49 -16.95 16.79
C LYS A 209 2.51 -17.36 17.89
N GLY A 210 3.49 -18.20 17.59
CA GLY A 210 4.49 -18.73 18.52
C GLY A 210 5.85 -18.03 18.53
N LEU A 211 6.13 -17.08 17.63
CA LEU A 211 7.44 -16.41 17.54
C LEU A 211 7.43 -15.05 18.25
N SER A 212 7.56 -15.06 19.59
CA SER A 212 7.70 -13.86 20.44
C SER A 212 8.77 -12.86 19.96
N ASN A 213 9.79 -13.35 19.28
CA ASN A 213 10.90 -12.54 18.75
C ASN A 213 10.51 -11.68 17.54
N VAL A 214 9.54 -12.11 16.72
CA VAL A 214 9.12 -11.34 15.53
C VAL A 214 8.20 -10.20 15.93
N GLN A 215 7.27 -10.42 16.86
CA GLN A 215 6.44 -9.34 17.42
C GLN A 215 7.26 -8.28 18.19
N THR A 216 8.30 -8.72 18.92
CA THR A 216 9.21 -7.78 19.60
C THR A 216 10.02 -6.98 18.56
N SER A 217 10.49 -7.64 17.51
CA SER A 217 11.16 -6.98 16.39
C SER A 217 10.24 -6.02 15.65
N TYR A 218 8.95 -6.36 15.48
CA TYR A 218 7.93 -5.50 14.90
C TYR A 218 7.78 -4.19 15.66
N LEU A 219 7.51 -4.28 16.97
CA LEU A 219 7.32 -3.09 17.81
C LEU A 219 8.56 -2.22 17.83
N LYS A 220 9.76 -2.84 17.83
CA LYS A 220 11.03 -2.12 17.75
C LYS A 220 11.21 -1.43 16.40
N ILE A 221 10.99 -2.12 15.28
CA ILE A 221 11.11 -1.55 13.94
C ILE A 221 10.13 -0.38 13.76
N VAL A 222 8.88 -0.55 14.18
CA VAL A 222 7.87 0.52 14.11
C VAL A 222 8.28 1.70 14.99
N HIS A 223 8.73 1.45 16.22
CA HIS A 223 9.22 2.49 17.11
C HIS A 223 10.39 3.26 16.49
N ASP A 224 11.41 2.56 15.98
CA ASP A 224 12.65 3.17 15.49
C ASP A 224 12.38 4.00 14.22
N ILE A 225 11.57 3.50 13.28
CA ILE A 225 11.15 4.25 12.08
C ILE A 225 10.37 5.51 12.48
N LEU A 226 9.39 5.36 13.39
CA LEU A 226 8.61 6.50 13.85
C LEU A 226 9.49 7.53 14.56
N TRP A 227 10.50 7.09 15.30
CA TRP A 227 11.42 7.95 16.04
C TRP A 227 12.38 8.72 15.12
N VAL A 228 12.96 8.09 14.10
CA VAL A 228 13.80 8.76 13.10
C VAL A 228 13.03 9.87 12.38
N LEU A 229 11.79 9.58 11.98
CA LEU A 229 10.92 10.54 11.30
C LEU A 229 10.49 11.70 12.20
N ASP A 230 10.37 11.48 13.51
CA ASP A 230 10.05 12.52 14.50
C ASP A 230 11.29 13.39 14.82
N LEU A 231 12.48 12.78 14.97
CA LEU A 231 13.72 13.46 15.30
C LEU A 231 14.26 14.38 14.21
N GLN A 232 14.09 14.00 12.93
CA GLN A 232 14.63 14.81 11.85
C GLN A 232 13.92 16.18 11.70
N LYS A 233 12.82 16.47 12.43
CA LYS A 233 12.01 17.71 12.27
C LYS A 233 11.64 18.00 10.81
N VAL A 234 11.63 16.96 9.97
CA VAL A 234 11.47 17.07 8.52
C VAL A 234 10.01 17.40 8.14
N TYR A 235 9.07 17.36 9.09
CA TYR A 235 7.71 17.88 8.93
C TYR A 235 7.15 18.49 10.22
N PRO A 236 6.62 19.74 10.20
CA PRO A 236 5.66 20.22 11.19
C PRO A 236 4.21 19.78 10.88
N VAL A 237 4.02 18.73 10.08
CA VAL A 237 2.70 18.29 9.60
C VAL A 237 2.38 16.91 10.15
N SER A 238 1.61 16.90 11.25
CA SER A 238 0.74 15.79 11.69
C SER A 238 0.96 14.42 11.03
N ARG A 239 1.81 13.58 11.62
CA ARG A 239 1.73 12.09 11.65
C ARG A 239 0.87 11.47 10.53
N ARG A 240 1.40 11.10 9.36
CA ARG A 240 0.65 10.36 8.31
C ARG A 240 1.33 9.02 8.03
N PHE A 241 0.89 7.99 8.74
CA PHE A 241 1.45 6.64 8.66
C PHE A 241 0.35 5.61 8.41
N ALA A 242 0.67 4.60 7.60
CA ALA A 242 -0.16 3.42 7.43
C ALA A 242 0.68 2.15 7.68
N ALA A 243 0.22 1.26 8.55
CA ALA A 243 0.78 -0.09 8.63
C ALA A 243 -0.07 -1.00 7.74
N ILE A 244 0.57 -1.76 6.84
CA ILE A 244 -0.08 -2.71 5.93
C ILE A 244 0.64 -4.07 5.98
#